data_AF-A0A2D7YRD3-F1
#
_entry.id   AF-A0A2D7YRD3-F1
#
_cell.length_a   1.000
_cell.length_b   1.000
_cell.length_c   1.000
_cell.angle_alpha   90.00
_cell.angle_beta   90.00
_cell.angle_gamma   90.00
#
_symmetry.space_group_name_H-M   'P 1'
#
loop_
_entity.id
_entity.type
_entity.pdbx_description
1 polymer ?
#
loop_
_entity_poly.entity_id
_entity_poly.type
_entity_poly.pdbx_seq_one_letter_code
_entity_poly.pdbx_strand_id
1 'polypeptide(L)'
;GDMTGLNATTYIKSMGHTTAVNLGVFYGVKGRIHTTSSACTSASQGLGYAYEAIRYGHQKVMIAGGAEALCPSEAVVFDTLYATSTRNDEPEATPRPFDKNRDGLVIGEGAGTFILEELDHALERGASIYAELVGFGTNSDGAHVTQPTAETMAVAMKLALEQAQLSPDAIGYVNAHGTATDRGDVAESNATASVFNRAVPISSLKSYLGHTLGACGTIEAWASIEMMKDQWFAPTVNLSDVDEECGKLDYIAGEGRTLDTDYVMTNNFAFGGINTSLIFKRWK
;
A
#
# COMPACT_ATOMS: atom_id res chain seq x y z
N GLY A 1 7.99 36.70 11.59
CA GLY A 1 7.92 35.93 10.34
C GLY A 1 7.08 36.70 9.36
N ASP A 2 7.52 36.80 8.12
CA ASP A 2 6.75 37.45 7.07
C ASP A 2 5.45 36.66 6.82
N MET A 3 4.30 37.31 6.93
CA MET A 3 2.98 36.69 6.69
C MET A 3 2.56 36.81 5.22
N THR A 4 3.39 37.38 4.35
CA THR A 4 3.14 37.43 2.91
C THR A 4 2.91 36.02 2.35
N GLY A 5 1.74 35.81 1.73
CA GLY A 5 1.35 34.54 1.10
C GLY A 5 0.43 33.65 1.93
N LEU A 6 0.29 33.90 3.24
CA LEU A 6 -0.72 33.23 4.05
C LEU A 6 -2.09 33.87 3.81
N ASN A 7 -3.09 33.04 3.49
CA ASN A 7 -4.48 33.49 3.32
C ASN A 7 -5.45 32.52 3.98
N ALA A 8 -6.75 32.82 3.93
CA ALA A 8 -7.79 32.02 4.59
C ALA A 8 -7.81 30.53 4.14
N THR A 9 -7.32 30.23 2.94
CA THR A 9 -7.26 28.85 2.42
C THR A 9 -6.01 28.09 2.85
N THR A 10 -5.01 28.76 3.43
CA THR A 10 -3.74 28.11 3.80
C THR A 10 -3.98 27.00 4.83
N TYR A 11 -4.81 27.23 5.85
CA TYR A 11 -5.16 26.18 6.81
C TYR A 11 -5.83 24.97 6.14
N ILE A 12 -6.77 25.22 5.22
CA ILE A 12 -7.52 24.17 4.52
C ILE A 12 -6.57 23.32 3.68
N LYS A 13 -5.54 23.92 3.09
CA LYS A 13 -4.53 23.21 2.30
C LYS A 13 -3.54 22.42 3.16
N SER A 14 -3.21 22.91 4.35
CA SER A 14 -2.17 22.34 5.21
C SER A 14 -2.68 21.44 6.35
N MET A 15 -3.99 21.40 6.61
CA MET A 15 -4.55 20.53 7.63
C MET A 15 -4.29 19.06 7.27
N GLY A 16 -3.93 18.24 8.26
CA GLY A 16 -3.59 16.83 8.04
C GLY A 16 -4.70 16.01 7.37
N HIS A 17 -5.95 16.46 7.42
CA HIS A 17 -7.11 15.84 6.80
C HIS A 17 -7.60 16.55 5.52
N THR A 18 -6.71 17.31 4.85
CA THR A 18 -7.03 18.10 3.65
C THR A 18 -7.66 17.26 2.54
N THR A 19 -7.16 16.06 2.28
CA THR A 19 -7.66 15.15 1.24
C THR A 19 -9.12 14.76 1.50
N ALA A 20 -9.40 14.20 2.68
CA ALA A 20 -10.71 13.68 3.04
C ALA A 20 -11.80 14.77 3.07
N VAL A 21 -11.50 15.95 3.63
CA VAL A 21 -12.48 17.04 3.72
C VAL A 21 -12.71 17.70 2.37
N ASN A 22 -11.67 17.92 1.55
CA ASN A 22 -11.88 18.52 0.22
C ASN A 22 -12.71 17.61 -0.69
N LEU A 23 -12.48 16.28 -0.67
CA LEU A 23 -13.34 15.32 -1.39
C LEU A 23 -14.79 15.37 -0.87
N GLY A 24 -14.97 15.38 0.45
CA GLY A 24 -16.30 15.43 1.07
C GLY A 24 -17.08 16.69 0.68
N VAL A 25 -16.44 17.86 0.73
CA VAL A 25 -17.05 19.14 0.32
C VAL A 25 -17.36 19.15 -1.18
N PHE A 26 -16.42 18.68 -2.01
CA PHE A 26 -16.56 18.70 -3.47
C PHE A 26 -17.75 17.88 -3.96
N TYR A 27 -17.94 16.67 -3.43
CA TYR A 27 -19.05 15.78 -3.80
C TYR A 27 -20.30 15.96 -2.93
N GLY A 28 -20.28 16.87 -1.95
CA GLY A 28 -21.40 17.07 -1.03
C GLY A 28 -21.70 15.85 -0.16
N VAL A 29 -20.67 15.08 0.22
CA VAL A 29 -20.78 13.89 1.07
C VAL A 29 -21.24 14.30 2.46
N LYS A 30 -22.29 13.63 2.96
CA LYS A 30 -22.86 13.87 4.30
C LYS A 30 -22.70 12.68 5.25
N GLY A 31 -21.98 11.65 4.80
CA GLY A 31 -21.61 10.49 5.61
C GLY A 31 -20.47 10.80 6.58
N ARG A 32 -19.88 9.75 7.14
CA ARG A 32 -18.75 9.85 8.06
C ARG A 32 -17.47 10.22 7.29
N ILE A 33 -16.60 11.01 7.90
CA ILE A 33 -15.27 11.32 7.38
C ILE A 33 -14.24 10.64 8.27
N HIS A 34 -13.50 9.67 7.70
CA HIS A 34 -12.34 9.07 8.35
C HIS A 34 -11.06 9.75 7.85
N THR A 35 -10.27 10.27 8.78
CA THR A 35 -9.01 10.97 8.48
C THR A 35 -7.84 10.03 8.75
N THR A 36 -7.38 9.34 7.71
CA THR A 36 -6.40 8.25 7.83
C THR A 36 -4.99 8.69 7.49
N SER A 37 -4.58 9.89 7.90
CA SER A 37 -3.25 10.43 7.58
C SER A 37 -2.19 9.77 8.46
N SER A 38 -1.69 8.62 8.02
CA SER A 38 -0.76 7.71 8.71
C SER A 38 0.49 7.39 7.86
N ALA A 39 1.02 8.42 7.18
CA ALA A 39 2.13 8.32 6.24
C ALA A 39 1.87 7.24 5.16
N CYS A 40 2.78 6.29 4.95
CA CYS A 40 2.72 5.29 3.89
C CYS A 40 1.55 4.30 4.00
N THR A 41 0.85 4.26 5.15
CA THR A 41 -0.36 3.43 5.33
C THR A 41 -1.66 4.22 5.16
N SER A 42 -1.59 5.50 4.76
CA SER A 42 -2.76 6.38 4.79
C SER A 42 -3.92 5.86 3.94
N ALA A 43 -3.58 5.48 2.70
CA ALA A 43 -4.50 4.89 1.75
C ALA A 43 -5.03 3.52 2.20
N SER A 44 -4.16 2.63 2.68
CA SER A 44 -4.53 1.26 3.05
C SER A 44 -5.38 1.22 4.32
N GLN A 45 -5.11 2.08 5.31
CA GLN A 45 -6.02 2.32 6.43
C GLN A 45 -7.34 2.96 5.97
N GLY A 46 -7.29 3.89 5.02
CA GLY A 46 -8.48 4.46 4.39
C GLY A 46 -9.42 3.40 3.82
N LEU A 47 -8.85 2.44 3.08
CA LEU A 47 -9.58 1.30 2.51
C LEU A 47 -10.10 0.35 3.60
N GLY A 48 -9.25 -0.04 4.55
CA GLY A 48 -9.61 -0.95 5.63
C GLY A 48 -10.72 -0.42 6.54
N TYR A 49 -10.62 0.85 6.97
CA TYR A 49 -11.65 1.46 7.82
C TYR A 49 -12.94 1.79 7.07
N ALA A 50 -12.86 2.10 5.77
CA ALA A 50 -14.05 2.20 4.92
C ALA A 50 -14.76 0.86 4.78
N TYR A 51 -13.98 -0.22 4.58
CA TYR A 51 -14.48 -1.59 4.57
C TYR A 51 -15.18 -1.96 5.88
N GLU A 52 -14.57 -1.68 7.04
CA GLU A 52 -15.20 -1.92 8.34
C GLU A 52 -16.48 -1.10 8.54
N ALA A 53 -16.49 0.17 8.12
CA ALA A 53 -17.68 1.01 8.20
C ALA A 53 -18.87 0.42 7.40
N ILE A 54 -18.60 -0.22 6.26
CA ILE A 54 -19.61 -0.92 5.47
C ILE A 54 -19.99 -2.26 6.10
N ARG A 55 -19.00 -3.08 6.45
CA ARG A 55 -19.18 -4.40 7.06
C ARG A 55 -20.02 -4.37 8.33
N TYR A 56 -19.86 -3.32 9.15
CA TYR A 56 -20.63 -3.14 10.39
C TYR A 56 -21.91 -2.32 10.21
N GLY A 57 -22.33 -2.04 8.96
CA GLY A 57 -23.59 -1.38 8.65
C GLY A 57 -23.64 0.11 9.00
N HIS A 58 -22.49 0.76 9.23
CA HIS A 58 -22.44 2.19 9.53
C HIS A 58 -22.61 3.06 8.28
N GLN A 59 -22.20 2.57 7.10
CA GLN A 59 -22.33 3.25 5.81
C GLN A 59 -22.67 2.21 4.73
N LYS A 60 -23.39 2.61 3.68
CA LYS A 60 -23.64 1.75 2.51
C LYS A 60 -22.58 1.91 1.41
N VAL A 61 -21.99 3.10 1.33
CA VAL A 61 -21.01 3.49 0.31
C VAL A 61 -19.93 4.32 0.99
N MET A 62 -18.67 4.09 0.63
CA MET A 62 -17.52 4.85 1.10
C MET A 62 -16.62 5.23 -0.07
N ILE A 63 -16.17 6.49 -0.06
CA ILE A 63 -15.09 6.97 -0.94
C ILE A 63 -13.79 6.80 -0.15
N ALA A 64 -12.91 5.92 -0.58
CA ALA A 64 -11.72 5.56 0.17
C ALA A 64 -10.47 5.59 -0.71
N GLY A 65 -9.40 6.20 -0.21
CA GLY A 65 -8.13 6.22 -0.92
C GLY A 65 -7.09 7.08 -0.23
N GLY A 66 -6.07 7.48 -0.98
CA GLY A 66 -5.01 8.37 -0.51
C GLY A 66 -4.41 9.17 -1.66
N ALA A 67 -3.71 10.23 -1.30
CA ALA A 67 -3.02 11.11 -2.21
C ALA A 67 -1.73 11.62 -1.56
N GLU A 68 -0.74 11.91 -2.39
CA GLU A 68 0.43 12.69 -2.03
C GLU A 68 0.82 13.56 -3.21
N ALA A 69 1.25 14.80 -2.95
CA ALA A 69 1.81 15.69 -3.95
C ALA A 69 3.30 15.86 -3.66
N LEU A 70 4.15 15.74 -4.67
CA LEU A 70 5.59 15.79 -4.51
C LEU A 70 6.01 17.17 -4.00
N CYS A 71 6.74 17.18 -2.89
CA CYS A 71 7.38 18.39 -2.38
C CYS A 71 8.89 18.17 -2.19
N PRO A 72 9.77 19.11 -2.59
CA PRO A 72 11.20 19.02 -2.31
C PRO A 72 11.51 18.82 -0.81
N SER A 73 10.66 19.33 0.10
CA SER A 73 10.84 19.10 1.53
C SER A 73 10.68 17.63 1.93
N GLU A 74 9.86 16.85 1.21
CA GLU A 74 9.70 15.42 1.47
C GLU A 74 10.99 14.68 1.12
N ALA A 75 11.54 14.96 -0.06
CA ALA A 75 12.84 14.42 -0.48
C ALA A 75 13.92 14.70 0.56
N VAL A 76 14.00 15.94 1.06
CA VAL A 76 14.96 16.30 2.11
C VAL A 76 14.72 15.51 3.40
N VAL A 77 13.47 15.34 3.83
CA VAL A 77 13.17 14.59 5.07
C VAL A 77 13.64 13.14 4.98
N PHE A 78 13.32 12.43 3.90
CA PHE A 78 13.77 11.05 3.73
C PHE A 78 15.28 10.94 3.49
N ASP A 79 15.89 11.92 2.84
CA ASP A 79 17.34 12.01 2.65
C ASP A 79 18.08 12.20 3.99
N THR A 80 17.53 12.98 4.93
CA THR A 80 18.10 13.09 6.28
C THR A 80 18.04 11.79 7.10
N LEU A 81 17.19 10.84 6.69
CA LEU A 81 17.12 9.51 7.27
C LEU A 81 18.04 8.50 6.56
N TYR A 82 18.80 8.94 5.54
CA TYR A 82 19.60 8.10 4.64
C TYR A 82 18.75 6.98 4.00
N ALA A 83 17.47 7.29 3.72
CA ALA A 83 16.51 6.32 3.18
C ALA A 83 16.36 6.43 1.65
N THR A 84 16.79 7.53 1.05
CA THR A 84 16.68 7.80 -0.39
C THR A 84 17.87 7.25 -1.17
N SER A 85 17.60 6.72 -2.36
CA SER A 85 18.65 6.36 -3.31
C SER A 85 19.49 7.59 -3.68
N THR A 86 20.79 7.37 -3.84
CA THR A 86 21.78 8.39 -4.21
C THR A 86 22.39 8.14 -5.59
N ARG A 87 21.83 7.20 -6.37
CA ARG A 87 22.21 6.89 -7.76
C ARG A 87 21.69 7.95 -8.74
N ASN A 88 22.06 9.21 -8.50
CA ASN A 88 21.58 10.38 -9.24
C ASN A 88 21.95 10.35 -10.74
N ASP A 89 23.01 9.63 -11.11
CA ASP A 89 23.45 9.49 -12.50
C ASP A 89 22.78 8.30 -13.23
N GLU A 90 21.99 7.49 -12.52
CA GLU A 90 21.34 6.28 -13.04
C GLU A 90 19.85 6.19 -12.62
N PRO A 91 19.02 7.21 -12.88
CA PRO A 91 17.62 7.25 -12.41
C PRO A 91 16.80 6.05 -12.88
N GLU A 92 17.10 5.51 -14.06
CA GLU A 92 16.32 4.41 -14.65
C GLU A 92 16.66 3.06 -13.99
N ALA A 93 17.75 3.01 -13.23
CA ALA A 93 18.22 1.84 -12.51
C ALA A 93 17.86 1.85 -11.01
N THR A 94 17.06 2.81 -10.53
CA THR A 94 16.66 2.95 -9.12
C THR A 94 15.20 3.41 -9.00
N PRO A 95 14.40 2.95 -8.01
CA PRO A 95 14.75 2.07 -6.90
C PRO A 95 14.87 0.60 -7.34
N ARG A 96 15.44 -0.24 -6.46
CA ARG A 96 15.69 -1.66 -6.71
C ARG A 96 15.15 -2.55 -5.58
N PRO A 97 13.82 -2.66 -5.38
CA PRO A 97 13.29 -3.42 -4.26
C PRO A 97 13.82 -4.85 -4.23
N PHE A 98 14.26 -5.30 -3.04
CA PHE A 98 14.85 -6.62 -2.76
C PHE A 98 16.19 -6.94 -3.48
N ASP A 99 16.74 -6.04 -4.31
CA ASP A 99 18.03 -6.28 -4.95
C ASP A 99 19.16 -6.06 -3.95
N LYS A 100 20.22 -6.89 -4.03
CA LYS A 100 21.40 -6.78 -3.17
C LYS A 100 22.12 -5.43 -3.29
N ASN A 101 21.94 -4.71 -4.42
CA ASN A 101 22.57 -3.42 -4.69
C ASN A 101 21.58 -2.25 -4.56
N ARG A 102 20.45 -2.44 -3.87
CA ARG A 102 19.54 -1.33 -3.53
C ARG A 102 20.23 -0.36 -2.59
N ASP A 103 19.99 0.93 -2.76
CA ASP A 103 20.58 1.97 -1.92
C ASP A 103 19.55 2.95 -1.34
N GLY A 104 18.26 2.62 -1.45
CA GLY A 104 17.18 3.43 -0.91
C GLY A 104 15.99 3.57 -1.85
N LEU A 105 14.96 4.24 -1.34
CA LEU A 105 13.73 4.56 -2.06
C LEU A 105 13.92 5.73 -3.03
N VAL A 106 13.04 5.83 -4.01
CA VAL A 106 12.82 7.04 -4.82
C VAL A 106 11.43 7.56 -4.51
N ILE A 107 11.27 8.85 -4.20
CA ILE A 107 9.94 9.41 -3.88
C ILE A 107 9.14 9.60 -5.17
N GLY A 108 7.89 9.16 -5.14
CA GLY A 108 6.89 9.45 -6.15
C GLY A 108 5.74 10.28 -5.58
N GLU A 109 4.75 10.56 -6.41
CA GLU A 109 3.51 11.24 -6.03
C GLU A 109 2.32 10.58 -6.72
N GLY A 110 1.11 10.99 -6.35
CA GLY A 110 -0.09 10.56 -7.04
C GLY A 110 -1.30 10.54 -6.15
N ALA A 111 -2.39 10.02 -6.67
CA ALA A 111 -3.62 9.80 -5.92
C ALA A 111 -4.38 8.63 -6.51
N GLY A 112 -5.20 8.00 -5.68
CA GLY A 112 -6.16 7.02 -6.13
C GLY A 112 -7.38 7.02 -5.23
N THR A 113 -8.49 6.48 -5.73
CA THR A 113 -9.72 6.33 -4.94
C THR A 113 -10.50 5.12 -5.41
N PHE A 114 -11.07 4.39 -4.45
CA PHE A 114 -12.08 3.38 -4.67
C PHE A 114 -13.44 3.85 -4.18
N ILE A 115 -14.49 3.38 -4.85
CA ILE A 115 -15.85 3.41 -4.35
C ILE A 115 -16.13 2.02 -3.76
N LEU A 116 -16.17 1.93 -2.43
CA LEU A 116 -16.54 0.69 -1.74
C LEU A 116 -18.04 0.74 -1.47
N GLU A 117 -18.73 -0.37 -1.71
CA GLU A 117 -20.16 -0.50 -1.48
C GLU A 117 -20.50 -1.79 -0.74
N GLU A 118 -21.59 -1.74 -0.01
CA GLU A 118 -22.28 -2.94 0.47
C GLU A 118 -22.74 -3.78 -0.74
N LEU A 119 -22.62 -5.11 -0.64
CA LEU A 119 -22.76 -6.00 -1.79
C LEU A 119 -24.19 -6.02 -2.34
N ASP A 120 -25.20 -6.14 -1.48
CA ASP A 120 -26.60 -6.17 -1.90
C ASP A 120 -26.98 -4.85 -2.58
N HIS A 121 -26.54 -3.71 -2.02
CA HIS A 121 -26.70 -2.40 -2.64
C HIS A 121 -26.07 -2.31 -4.04
N ALA A 122 -24.84 -2.81 -4.21
CA ALA A 122 -24.15 -2.83 -5.49
C ALA A 122 -24.89 -3.71 -6.52
N LEU A 123 -25.39 -4.87 -6.10
CA LEU A 123 -26.15 -5.80 -6.93
C LEU A 123 -27.51 -5.23 -7.34
N GLU A 124 -28.25 -4.63 -6.40
CA GLU A 124 -29.58 -4.03 -6.64
C GLU A 124 -29.54 -2.97 -7.74
N ARG A 125 -28.45 -2.17 -7.79
CA ARG A 125 -28.27 -1.13 -8.81
C ARG A 125 -27.54 -1.59 -10.07
N GLY A 126 -27.18 -2.87 -10.18
CA GLY A 126 -26.45 -3.44 -11.31
C GLY A 126 -25.04 -2.87 -11.49
N ALA A 127 -24.33 -2.61 -10.39
CA ALA A 127 -22.96 -2.10 -10.43
C ALA A 127 -21.98 -3.11 -11.05
N SER A 128 -21.00 -2.63 -11.81
CA SER A 128 -19.83 -3.45 -12.16
C SER A 128 -18.92 -3.59 -10.95
N ILE A 129 -18.72 -4.82 -10.49
CA ILE A 129 -17.88 -5.15 -9.34
C ILE A 129 -16.49 -5.58 -9.84
N TYR A 130 -15.45 -4.90 -9.39
CA TYR A 130 -14.06 -5.16 -9.79
C TYR A 130 -13.40 -6.25 -8.93
N ALA A 131 -13.62 -6.19 -7.61
CA ALA A 131 -13.14 -7.14 -6.63
C ALA A 131 -13.94 -7.01 -5.33
N GLU A 132 -13.85 -8.03 -4.48
CA GLU A 132 -14.37 -8.01 -3.12
C GLU A 132 -13.19 -7.83 -2.14
N LEU A 133 -13.23 -6.82 -1.28
CA LEU A 133 -12.28 -6.70 -0.16
C LEU A 133 -12.75 -7.63 0.96
N VAL A 134 -12.02 -8.73 1.18
CA VAL A 134 -12.46 -9.83 2.08
C VAL A 134 -11.71 -9.85 3.40
N GLY A 135 -10.55 -9.20 3.48
CA GLY A 135 -9.74 -9.14 4.70
C GLY A 135 -8.97 -7.84 4.82
N PHE A 136 -8.90 -7.34 6.04
CA PHE A 136 -8.13 -6.19 6.48
C PHE A 136 -7.52 -6.51 7.85
N GLY A 137 -6.20 -6.39 7.93
CA GLY A 137 -5.44 -6.49 9.16
C GLY A 137 -4.60 -5.23 9.36
N THR A 138 -4.62 -4.67 10.56
CA THR A 138 -3.74 -3.56 10.93
C THR A 138 -3.29 -3.69 12.37
N ASN A 139 -2.05 -3.28 12.64
CA ASN A 139 -1.50 -3.19 13.98
C ASN A 139 -0.35 -2.15 14.00
N SER A 140 0.43 -2.16 15.09
CA SER A 140 1.66 -1.38 15.17
C SER A 140 2.80 -2.17 15.82
N ASP A 141 4.03 -1.87 15.43
CA ASP A 141 5.27 -2.41 15.98
C ASP A 141 5.49 -2.00 17.44
N GLY A 142 5.10 -0.77 17.81
CA GLY A 142 5.26 -0.26 19.18
C GLY A 142 6.70 -0.18 19.69
N ALA A 143 7.70 -0.27 18.81
CA ALA A 143 9.11 -0.41 19.18
C ALA A 143 9.98 0.78 18.75
N HIS A 144 10.00 1.13 17.46
CA HIS A 144 10.83 2.19 16.92
C HIS A 144 10.08 2.99 15.85
N VAL A 145 10.41 4.27 15.68
CA VAL A 145 9.71 5.13 14.71
C VAL A 145 10.10 4.79 13.26
N THR A 146 11.36 4.47 12.99
CA THR A 146 11.83 4.23 11.60
C THR A 146 12.34 2.80 11.34
N GLN A 147 12.44 1.95 12.36
CA GLN A 147 12.98 0.60 12.20
C GLN A 147 11.80 -0.38 12.28
N PRO A 148 11.50 -1.11 11.19
CA PRO A 148 10.37 -2.03 11.16
C PRO A 148 10.66 -3.31 11.96
N THR A 149 9.59 -3.94 12.45
CA THR A 149 9.65 -5.22 13.17
C THR A 149 8.92 -6.32 12.39
N ALA A 150 9.66 -7.31 11.89
CA ALA A 150 9.12 -8.35 11.02
C ALA A 150 7.98 -9.16 11.67
N GLU A 151 8.06 -9.40 12.98
CA GLU A 151 7.06 -10.18 13.72
C GLU A 151 5.69 -9.50 13.71
N THR A 152 5.63 -8.19 13.91
CA THR A 152 4.38 -7.42 13.92
C THR A 152 3.85 -7.18 12.51
N MET A 153 4.71 -7.04 11.51
CA MET A 153 4.31 -7.07 10.09
C MET A 153 3.62 -8.40 9.74
N ALA A 154 4.18 -9.53 10.20
CA ALA A 154 3.58 -10.86 10.03
C ALA A 154 2.22 -10.99 10.74
N VAL A 155 2.05 -10.36 11.91
CA VAL A 155 0.75 -10.31 12.61
C VAL A 155 -0.29 -9.55 11.78
N ALA A 156 0.04 -8.43 11.14
CA ALA A 156 -0.91 -7.71 10.29
C ALA A 156 -1.41 -8.58 9.13
N MET A 157 -0.52 -9.33 8.47
CA MET A 157 -0.90 -10.29 7.43
C MET A 157 -1.80 -11.42 7.96
N LYS A 158 -1.49 -11.96 9.15
CA LYS A 158 -2.31 -13.00 9.81
C LYS A 158 -3.69 -12.50 10.19
N LEU A 159 -3.82 -11.26 10.67
CA LEU A 159 -5.11 -10.63 11.00
C LEU A 159 -5.99 -10.50 9.74
N ALA A 160 -5.41 -10.11 8.60
CA ALA A 160 -6.15 -10.02 7.35
C ALA A 160 -6.64 -11.41 6.89
N LEU A 161 -5.77 -12.43 6.97
CA LEU A 161 -6.11 -13.83 6.65
C LEU A 161 -7.22 -14.37 7.57
N GLU A 162 -7.13 -14.12 8.88
CA GLU A 162 -8.13 -14.52 9.87
C GLU A 162 -9.49 -13.86 9.58
N GLN A 163 -9.49 -12.55 9.31
CA GLN A 163 -10.71 -11.81 8.99
C GLN A 163 -11.37 -12.30 7.70
N ALA A 164 -10.56 -12.70 6.71
CA ALA A 164 -11.00 -13.32 5.45
C ALA A 164 -11.37 -14.80 5.58
N GLN A 165 -11.06 -15.44 6.72
CA GLN A 165 -11.21 -16.88 6.94
C GLN A 165 -10.44 -17.72 5.90
N LEU A 166 -9.24 -17.27 5.53
CA LEU A 166 -8.39 -17.92 4.52
C LEU A 166 -7.14 -18.53 5.15
N SER A 167 -6.68 -19.65 4.59
CA SER A 167 -5.32 -20.14 4.83
C SER A 167 -4.30 -19.32 4.01
N PRO A 168 -3.03 -19.24 4.44
CA PRO A 168 -1.98 -18.60 3.64
C PRO A 168 -1.83 -19.19 2.23
N ASP A 169 -2.19 -20.46 2.02
CA ASP A 169 -2.13 -21.12 0.71
C ASP A 169 -3.14 -20.56 -0.31
N ALA A 170 -4.20 -19.90 0.14
CA ALA A 170 -5.19 -19.29 -0.75
C ALA A 170 -4.67 -18.05 -1.50
N ILE A 171 -3.64 -17.39 -0.98
CA ILE A 171 -3.09 -16.16 -1.59
C ILE A 171 -2.13 -16.51 -2.71
N GLY A 172 -2.53 -16.25 -3.96
CA GLY A 172 -1.68 -16.56 -5.11
C GLY A 172 -0.59 -15.53 -5.39
N TYR A 173 -0.73 -14.30 -4.88
CA TYR A 173 0.23 -13.21 -5.09
C TYR A 173 0.22 -12.20 -3.94
N VAL A 174 1.41 -11.70 -3.59
CA VAL A 174 1.61 -10.60 -2.65
C VAL A 174 2.13 -9.38 -3.40
N ASN A 175 1.39 -8.27 -3.33
CA ASN A 175 1.92 -6.95 -3.64
C ASN A 175 2.70 -6.46 -2.42
N ALA A 176 4.02 -6.38 -2.59
CA ALA A 176 4.91 -5.95 -1.53
C ALA A 176 4.82 -4.44 -1.31
N HIS A 177 5.10 -4.02 -0.09
CA HIS A 177 5.48 -2.65 0.17
C HIS A 177 6.80 -2.32 -0.54
N GLY A 178 7.83 -3.19 -0.46
CA GLY A 178 9.07 -3.19 -1.23
C GLY A 178 9.60 -1.82 -1.58
N THR A 179 10.17 -1.13 -0.59
CA THR A 179 10.58 0.28 -0.69
C THR A 179 11.97 0.47 -1.26
N ALA A 180 12.73 -0.62 -1.45
CA ALA A 180 14.16 -0.58 -1.77
C ALA A 180 15.04 -0.01 -0.65
N THR A 181 14.51 0.11 0.57
CA THR A 181 15.33 0.42 1.75
C THR A 181 15.99 -0.85 2.28
N ASP A 182 17.16 -0.69 2.87
CA ASP A 182 17.95 -1.80 3.43
C ASP A 182 17.13 -2.67 4.40
N ARG A 183 16.69 -2.08 5.51
CA ARG A 183 15.95 -2.80 6.57
C ARG A 183 14.50 -3.08 6.22
N GLY A 184 13.85 -2.22 5.43
CA GLY A 184 12.44 -2.36 5.10
C GLY A 184 12.17 -3.63 4.30
N ASP A 185 12.95 -3.84 3.25
CA ASP A 185 12.78 -4.99 2.35
C ASP A 185 13.19 -6.31 3.03
N VAL A 186 14.21 -6.30 3.88
CA VAL A 186 14.60 -7.46 4.72
C VAL A 186 13.50 -7.81 5.73
N ALA A 187 12.97 -6.83 6.46
CA ALA A 187 11.93 -7.09 7.45
C ALA A 187 10.64 -7.60 6.81
N GLU A 188 10.20 -6.95 5.72
CA GLU A 188 9.01 -7.36 4.98
C GLU A 188 9.14 -8.78 4.42
N SER A 189 10.22 -9.07 3.69
CA SER A 189 10.38 -10.36 3.03
C SER A 189 10.45 -11.52 4.03
N ASN A 190 11.12 -11.32 5.17
CA ASN A 190 11.16 -12.31 6.25
C ASN A 190 9.79 -12.47 6.93
N ALA A 191 9.06 -11.36 7.16
CA ALA A 191 7.70 -11.42 7.67
C ALA A 191 6.78 -12.22 6.73
N THR A 192 6.83 -11.94 5.43
CA THR A 192 6.05 -12.65 4.40
C THR A 192 6.43 -14.14 4.37
N ALA A 193 7.72 -14.48 4.32
CA ALA A 193 8.17 -15.87 4.31
C ALA A 193 7.66 -16.65 5.53
N SER A 194 7.64 -16.02 6.71
CA SER A 194 7.15 -16.63 7.97
C SER A 194 5.64 -16.90 7.99
N VAL A 195 4.85 -16.10 7.27
CA VAL A 195 3.39 -16.25 7.20
C VAL A 195 3.00 -17.35 6.23
N PHE A 196 3.63 -17.35 5.05
CA PHE A 196 3.24 -18.25 3.96
C PHE A 196 3.90 -19.62 4.04
N ASN A 197 5.07 -19.76 4.68
CA ASN A 197 5.83 -21.01 4.77
C ASN A 197 6.08 -21.70 3.41
N ARG A 198 6.05 -20.92 2.32
CA ARG A 198 6.35 -21.30 0.95
C ARG A 198 6.86 -20.07 0.20
N ALA A 199 7.49 -20.29 -0.94
CA ALA A 199 7.88 -19.21 -1.85
C ALA A 199 6.64 -18.65 -2.55
N VAL A 200 5.89 -17.78 -1.88
CA VAL A 200 4.73 -17.10 -2.48
C VAL A 200 5.21 -16.08 -3.53
N PRO A 201 4.54 -15.98 -4.70
CA PRO A 201 4.86 -14.97 -5.69
C PRO A 201 4.72 -13.56 -5.13
N ILE A 202 5.75 -12.73 -5.33
CA ILE A 202 5.82 -11.37 -4.78
C ILE A 202 6.51 -10.40 -5.74
N SER A 203 6.02 -9.16 -5.83
CA SER A 203 6.73 -8.05 -6.48
C SER A 203 6.36 -6.70 -5.88
N SER A 204 7.16 -5.67 -6.19
CA SER A 204 6.93 -4.29 -5.77
C SER A 204 6.68 -3.35 -6.95
N LEU A 205 5.53 -2.69 -6.94
CA LEU A 205 5.19 -1.65 -7.93
C LEU A 205 5.96 -0.34 -7.72
N LYS A 206 6.59 -0.16 -6.54
CA LYS A 206 7.45 1.01 -6.29
C LYS A 206 8.70 1.01 -7.16
N SER A 207 9.06 -0.14 -7.73
CA SER A 207 10.10 -0.22 -8.75
C SER A 207 9.78 0.59 -10.03
N TYR A 208 8.50 0.86 -10.31
CA TYR A 208 8.06 1.66 -11.47
C TYR A 208 7.75 3.11 -11.11
N LEU A 209 7.00 3.31 -10.02
CA LEU A 209 6.40 4.60 -9.68
C LEU A 209 7.12 5.33 -8.55
N GLY A 210 8.18 4.72 -8.01
CA GLY A 210 8.75 5.12 -6.73
C GLY A 210 7.78 4.89 -5.58
N HIS A 211 8.14 5.39 -4.41
CA HIS A 211 7.31 5.39 -3.24
C HIS A 211 6.38 6.61 -3.25
N THR A 212 5.11 6.40 -3.65
CA THR A 212 4.08 7.45 -3.73
C THR A 212 3.42 7.78 -2.37
N LEU A 213 4.18 7.64 -1.27
CA LEU A 213 3.81 8.01 0.11
C LEU A 213 2.33 7.72 0.47
N GLY A 214 1.54 8.73 0.85
CA GLY A 214 0.15 8.57 1.26
C GLY A 214 -0.77 7.92 0.21
N ALA A 215 -0.40 7.93 -1.07
CA ALA A 215 -1.17 7.34 -2.17
C ALA A 215 -0.89 5.84 -2.40
N CYS A 216 0.23 5.31 -1.90
CA CYS A 216 0.76 4.03 -2.36
C CYS A 216 -0.21 2.86 -2.16
N GLY A 217 -0.85 2.75 -0.98
CA GLY A 217 -1.79 1.67 -0.70
C GLY A 217 -3.00 1.63 -1.65
N THR A 218 -3.40 2.75 -2.25
CA THR A 218 -4.52 2.77 -3.20
C THR A 218 -4.06 2.41 -4.61
N ILE A 219 -2.93 2.97 -5.04
CA ILE A 219 -2.34 2.67 -6.35
C ILE A 219 -1.98 1.18 -6.43
N GLU A 220 -1.39 0.65 -5.37
CA GLU A 220 -0.97 -0.75 -5.26
C GLU A 220 -2.15 -1.72 -5.18
N ALA A 221 -3.18 -1.38 -4.40
CA ALA A 221 -4.43 -2.15 -4.38
C ALA A 221 -5.09 -2.19 -5.76
N TRP A 222 -5.18 -1.04 -6.44
CA TRP A 222 -5.80 -0.94 -7.76
C TRP A 222 -5.06 -1.79 -8.79
N ALA A 223 -3.74 -1.59 -8.91
CA ALA A 223 -2.92 -2.36 -9.83
C ALA A 223 -2.96 -3.86 -9.50
N SER A 224 -3.01 -4.25 -8.22
CA SER A 224 -3.12 -5.67 -7.83
C SER A 224 -4.46 -6.29 -8.25
N ILE A 225 -5.56 -5.52 -8.18
CA ILE A 225 -6.87 -5.97 -8.66
C ILE A 225 -6.87 -6.11 -10.18
N GLU A 226 -6.29 -5.16 -10.93
CA GLU A 226 -6.19 -5.28 -12.39
C GLU A 226 -5.27 -6.44 -12.81
N MET A 227 -4.11 -6.61 -12.17
CA MET A 227 -3.22 -7.76 -12.40
C MET A 227 -3.92 -9.10 -12.09
N MET A 228 -4.70 -9.16 -11.01
CA MET A 228 -5.50 -10.34 -10.68
C MET A 228 -6.59 -10.59 -11.72
N LYS A 229 -7.28 -9.56 -12.20
CA LYS A 229 -8.33 -9.69 -13.22
C LYS A 229 -7.75 -10.22 -14.54
N ASP A 230 -6.60 -9.68 -14.95
CA ASP A 230 -5.92 -10.05 -16.21
C ASP A 230 -5.04 -11.30 -16.07
N GLN A 231 -4.87 -11.82 -14.85
CA GLN A 231 -4.07 -13.00 -14.51
C GLN A 231 -2.61 -12.87 -14.92
N TRP A 232 -2.12 -11.63 -15.01
CA TRP A 232 -0.74 -11.30 -15.35
C TRP A 232 -0.20 -10.32 -14.31
N PHE A 233 0.93 -10.66 -13.73
CA PHE A 233 1.54 -9.97 -12.60
C PHE A 233 2.87 -9.35 -13.05
N ALA A 234 3.00 -8.04 -12.83
CA ALA A 234 4.17 -7.29 -13.18
C ALA A 234 5.38 -7.74 -12.36
N PRO A 235 6.59 -7.73 -12.94
CA PRO A 235 7.82 -8.00 -12.21
C PRO A 235 8.24 -6.78 -11.38
N THR A 236 9.03 -6.99 -10.32
CA THR A 236 9.85 -5.92 -9.75
C THR A 236 10.93 -5.56 -10.78
N VAL A 237 10.87 -4.36 -11.37
CA VAL A 237 11.94 -3.89 -12.27
C VAL A 237 13.19 -3.58 -11.45
N ASN A 238 14.34 -3.58 -12.12
CA ASN A 238 15.64 -3.38 -11.49
C ASN A 238 16.01 -4.44 -10.43
N LEU A 239 15.30 -5.56 -10.36
CA LEU A 239 15.70 -6.72 -9.55
C LEU A 239 16.51 -7.69 -10.42
N SER A 240 17.81 -7.72 -10.18
CA SER A 240 18.79 -8.55 -10.91
C SER A 240 19.39 -9.65 -10.03
N ASP A 241 19.61 -9.36 -8.76
CA ASP A 241 20.18 -10.31 -7.80
C ASP A 241 19.52 -10.09 -6.44
N VAL A 242 18.77 -11.10 -5.97
CA VAL A 242 18.01 -11.02 -4.72
C VAL A 242 19.01 -10.99 -3.56
N ASP A 243 18.80 -10.06 -2.63
CA ASP A 243 19.61 -9.99 -1.41
C ASP A 243 19.47 -11.27 -0.57
N GLU A 244 20.59 -11.83 -0.12
CA GLU A 244 20.63 -13.05 0.71
C GLU A 244 20.00 -12.84 2.09
N GLU A 245 19.91 -11.58 2.56
CA GLU A 245 19.23 -11.23 3.82
C GLU A 245 17.69 -11.23 3.69
N CYS A 246 17.18 -11.13 2.47
CA CYS A 246 15.75 -11.20 2.21
C CYS A 246 15.20 -12.63 2.37
N GLY A 247 13.94 -12.73 2.80
CA GLY A 247 13.25 -14.00 2.99
C GLY A 247 13.15 -14.85 1.71
N LYS A 248 13.05 -16.17 1.85
CA LYS A 248 12.91 -17.10 0.71
C LYS A 248 11.51 -17.02 0.09
N LEU A 249 11.36 -16.15 -0.90
CA LEU A 249 10.13 -15.91 -1.64
C LEU A 249 10.32 -16.14 -3.14
N ASP A 250 9.22 -16.14 -3.88
CA ASP A 250 9.24 -16.25 -5.33
C ASP A 250 9.13 -14.84 -5.94
N TYR A 251 10.27 -14.15 -5.98
CA TYR A 251 10.35 -12.78 -6.48
C TYR A 251 10.10 -12.76 -7.99
N ILE A 252 9.02 -12.10 -8.43
CA ILE A 252 8.73 -11.92 -9.85
C ILE A 252 9.70 -10.85 -10.38
N ALA A 253 10.57 -11.24 -11.31
CA ALA A 253 11.53 -10.38 -12.01
C ALA A 253 11.47 -10.65 -13.52
N GLY A 254 12.11 -9.80 -14.33
CA GLY A 254 12.19 -10.00 -15.79
C GLY A 254 10.93 -9.57 -16.54
N GLU A 255 10.21 -10.51 -17.17
CA GLU A 255 9.07 -10.23 -18.07
C GLU A 255 7.69 -10.23 -17.38
N GLY A 256 7.65 -10.43 -16.06
CA GLY A 256 6.41 -10.65 -15.31
C GLY A 256 5.97 -12.11 -15.33
N ARG A 257 4.73 -12.38 -14.91
CA ARG A 257 4.25 -13.76 -14.77
C ARG A 257 2.75 -13.90 -14.91
N THR A 258 2.31 -14.90 -15.66
CA THR A 258 0.92 -15.35 -15.64
C THR A 258 0.67 -16.24 -14.43
N LEU A 259 -0.32 -15.89 -13.59
CA LEU A 259 -0.72 -16.67 -12.43
C LEU A 259 -2.25 -16.77 -12.39
N ASP A 260 -2.78 -17.97 -12.22
CA ASP A 260 -4.21 -18.15 -11.94
C ASP A 260 -4.45 -18.08 -10.43
N THR A 261 -5.04 -16.97 -9.99
CA THR A 261 -5.41 -16.76 -8.59
C THR A 261 -6.72 -15.99 -8.46
N ASP A 262 -7.47 -16.35 -7.43
CA ASP A 262 -8.68 -15.65 -7.00
C ASP A 262 -8.44 -14.69 -5.84
N TYR A 263 -7.27 -14.74 -5.20
CA TYR A 263 -6.96 -13.90 -4.05
C TYR A 263 -5.56 -13.28 -4.16
N VAL A 264 -5.49 -11.99 -3.87
CA VAL A 264 -4.24 -11.23 -3.78
C VAL A 264 -4.18 -10.48 -2.45
N MET A 265 -2.99 -10.42 -1.88
CA MET A 265 -2.70 -9.65 -0.67
C MET A 265 -1.87 -8.43 -1.04
N THR A 266 -2.20 -7.25 -0.52
CA THR A 266 -1.36 -6.05 -0.63
C THR A 266 -0.97 -5.58 0.76
N ASN A 267 0.31 -5.28 0.95
CA ASN A 267 0.86 -4.91 2.24
C ASN A 267 1.47 -3.51 2.19
N ASN A 268 1.24 -2.73 3.25
CA ASN A 268 1.87 -1.43 3.44
C ASN A 268 2.35 -1.27 4.88
N PHE A 269 3.56 -0.77 5.03
CA PHE A 269 4.23 -0.60 6.32
C PHE A 269 4.83 0.80 6.40
N ALA A 270 4.41 1.60 7.39
CA ALA A 270 4.83 2.99 7.49
C ALA A 270 5.84 3.20 8.62
N PHE A 271 6.63 4.28 8.48
CA PHE A 271 7.26 4.90 9.63
C PHE A 271 6.20 5.23 10.70
N GLY A 272 6.60 5.11 11.96
CA GLY A 272 5.73 4.94 13.12
C GLY A 272 5.44 3.48 13.44
N GLY A 273 5.90 2.54 12.60
CA GLY A 273 5.66 1.12 12.74
C GLY A 273 4.18 0.80 12.63
N ILE A 274 3.45 1.43 11.70
CA ILE A 274 2.03 1.13 11.44
C ILE A 274 1.99 0.16 10.27
N ASN A 275 1.30 -0.96 10.44
CA ASN A 275 1.23 -2.02 9.44
C ASN A 275 -0.19 -2.22 8.96
N THR A 276 -0.34 -2.51 7.67
CA THR A 276 -1.62 -2.84 7.06
C THR A 276 -1.46 -3.97 6.05
N SER A 277 -2.45 -4.85 6.01
CA SER A 277 -2.58 -5.91 5.02
C SER A 277 -4.02 -5.97 4.56
N LEU A 278 -4.24 -5.95 3.24
CA LEU A 278 -5.56 -6.03 2.61
C LEU A 278 -5.59 -7.26 1.70
N ILE A 279 -6.72 -7.97 1.68
CA ILE A 279 -6.94 -9.14 0.82
C ILE A 279 -8.11 -8.87 -0.10
N PHE A 280 -7.86 -8.91 -1.41
CA PHE A 280 -8.87 -8.77 -2.43
C PHE A 280 -9.15 -10.12 -3.09
N LYS A 281 -10.43 -10.37 -3.36
CA LYS A 281 -10.94 -11.54 -4.05
C LYS A 281 -11.47 -11.17 -5.42
N ARG A 282 -11.13 -11.97 -6.44
CA ARG A 282 -11.64 -11.83 -7.80
C ARG A 282 -13.17 -11.99 -7.82
N TRP A 283 -13.85 -11.01 -8.40
CA TRP A 283 -15.30 -11.11 -8.66
C TRP A 283 -15.53 -11.97 -9.91
N LYS A 284 -16.53 -12.87 -9.87
CA LYS A 284 -16.87 -13.80 -10.95
C LYS A 284 -18.34 -13.70 -11.32
#